data_AF-A0A031HMG0-F1
#
_entry.id   AF-A0A031HMG0-F1
#
_cell.length_a   1.000
_cell.length_b   1.000
_cell.length_c   1.000
_cell.angle_alpha   90.00
_cell.angle_beta   90.00
_cell.angle_gamma   90.00
#
_symmetry.space_group_name_H-M   'P 1'
#
loop_
_entity.id
_entity.type
_entity.pdbx_description
1 polymer ?
#
loop_
_entity_poly.entity_id
_entity_poly.type
_entity_poly.pdbx_seq_one_letter_code
_entity_poly.pdbx_strand_id
1 'polypeptide(L)'
;MKKEAALKRLRFPYHPESDESLVGAFAAACRETRLRHVVSGLEGAGLRMTRPGDIQVASSETLERLATVMRTDVARLASLVMTSDGRSVGVDTNLIMPRGSFNWRIRRIGPLALRDKAYHRSAWLNTMLPYCPESLERLVEACPTCGPLGWRHTRGIGACETCGEPVPPSSEPGLPIAKASDYRRFAALMARNRAVAATAVAALPPFLRGFSRTALVAVATRAATCLTTTSHARPLEVPLKGEPQRIAEIVCEGMRLLSGWPEAIQARFQERAQAMTDDPDAYAFLRRAMRWVGGVPGSEAGRLLEHALPDLDGRTVHVCAGKWRYYTTAEANRRLLTSSAQLTMLRERQAVRCEILPSRMRVRARYDAEDVDALRARLDGTMPVGTVASRLDVPVYAIGQLARADRLVVEEAVGVSVLRGRQIERSSLNRLQAALQAAASSTRVPSDYVKLRKLFARRAGERPWGPVVELVLNGSLPFHLSESMSLRDAWVDPRRLPRLRIPFPDMSSDPLRLQHVSLRDAQDVLGTRFATTVHALGGHEFVQSRGGRGDRVDRGALRSLAATVAFLGEVAARNEWAAGYALAVLSRSGLPTCRGGWSRQSLLERDLVDPVVYEET
;
A
#
# COMPACT_ATOMS: atom_id res chain seq x y z
N MET A 1 24.45 -48.93 52.95
CA MET A 1 23.38 -47.92 53.11
C MET A 1 23.84 -46.87 54.10
N LYS A 2 24.21 -45.66 53.65
CA LYS A 2 24.54 -44.55 54.55
C LYS A 2 23.24 -44.08 55.22
N LYS A 3 23.16 -44.12 56.56
CA LYS A 3 22.07 -43.52 57.34
C LYS A 3 21.90 -42.07 56.87
N GLU A 4 20.76 -41.76 56.26
CA GLU A 4 20.43 -40.39 55.87
C GLU A 4 20.34 -39.57 57.16
N ALA A 5 21.21 -38.58 57.33
CA ALA A 5 21.25 -37.77 58.53
C ALA A 5 19.92 -37.01 58.65
N ALA A 6 19.26 -37.09 59.80
CA ALA A 6 17.97 -36.44 60.02
C ALA A 6 18.08 -34.92 59.76
N LEU A 7 17.14 -34.38 58.96
CA LEU A 7 17.09 -32.95 58.64
C LEU A 7 16.91 -32.11 59.92
N LYS A 8 17.69 -31.04 60.05
CA LYS A 8 17.61 -30.10 61.19
C LYS A 8 16.61 -29.00 60.86
N ARG A 9 15.43 -29.07 61.49
CA ARG A 9 14.36 -28.10 61.31
C ARG A 9 14.71 -26.74 61.92
N LEU A 10 14.18 -25.67 61.32
CA LEU A 10 14.20 -24.33 61.90
C LEU A 10 13.36 -24.29 63.18
N ARG A 11 13.72 -23.37 64.09
CA ARG A 11 13.10 -23.27 65.41
C ARG A 11 11.61 -22.94 65.30
N PHE A 12 11.26 -22.05 64.39
CA PHE A 12 9.89 -21.59 64.17
C PHE A 12 9.41 -21.97 62.77
N PRO A 13 8.11 -22.28 62.59
CA PRO A 13 7.52 -22.40 61.27
C PRO A 13 7.51 -21.03 60.59
N TYR A 14 7.77 -21.00 59.28
CA TYR A 14 7.70 -19.77 58.48
C TYR A 14 6.68 -19.92 57.36
N HIS A 15 5.81 -18.92 57.25
CA HIS A 15 4.73 -18.88 56.28
C HIS A 15 4.97 -17.72 55.31
N PRO A 16 5.55 -17.99 54.13
CA PRO A 16 5.86 -16.92 53.19
C PRO A 16 4.61 -16.31 52.56
N GLU A 17 4.76 -15.04 52.18
CA GLU A 17 3.73 -14.30 51.45
C GLU A 17 3.64 -14.76 49.98
N SER A 18 2.46 -14.58 49.37
CA SER A 18 2.19 -15.11 48.02
C SER A 18 3.09 -14.52 46.91
N ASP A 19 3.59 -13.31 47.13
CA ASP A 19 4.49 -12.55 46.25
C ASP A 19 5.93 -12.48 46.80
N GLU A 20 6.27 -13.25 47.84
CA GLU A 20 7.63 -13.31 48.37
C GLU A 20 8.56 -14.16 47.47
N SER A 21 9.85 -13.80 47.37
CA SER A 21 10.84 -14.68 46.74
C SER A 21 11.17 -15.87 47.64
N LEU A 22 11.46 -17.05 47.07
CA LEU A 22 11.79 -18.23 47.87
C LEU A 22 13.07 -18.02 48.68
N VAL A 23 14.08 -17.37 48.07
CA VAL A 23 15.32 -16.99 48.76
C VAL A 23 15.08 -15.97 49.88
N GLY A 24 14.16 -15.02 49.68
CA GLY A 24 13.71 -14.07 50.69
C GLY A 24 13.09 -14.75 51.90
N ALA A 25 12.10 -15.60 51.63
CA ALA A 25 11.39 -16.37 52.63
C ALA A 25 12.33 -17.23 53.47
N PHE A 26 13.25 -17.94 52.82
CA PHE A 26 14.21 -18.79 53.52
C PHE A 26 15.19 -17.97 54.37
N ALA A 27 15.68 -16.84 53.86
CA ALA A 27 16.55 -15.94 54.61
C ALA A 27 15.83 -15.31 55.82
N ALA A 28 14.56 -14.96 55.68
CA ALA A 28 13.71 -14.46 56.76
C ALA A 28 13.50 -15.55 57.84
N ALA A 29 13.15 -16.77 57.44
CA ALA A 29 12.99 -17.91 58.36
C ALA A 29 14.28 -18.23 59.15
N CYS A 30 15.44 -18.16 58.48
CA CYS A 30 16.73 -18.37 59.13
C CYS A 30 17.04 -17.26 60.16
N ARG A 31 16.68 -16.00 59.85
CA ARG A 31 16.82 -14.87 60.77
C ARG A 31 15.94 -15.03 62.00
N GLU A 32 14.67 -15.40 61.84
CA GLU A 32 13.76 -15.65 62.96
C GLU A 32 14.26 -16.76 63.88
N THR A 33 14.92 -17.76 63.31
CA THR A 33 15.57 -18.86 64.04
C THR A 33 16.92 -18.46 64.67
N ARG A 34 17.38 -17.21 64.46
CA ARG A 34 18.69 -16.69 64.92
C ARG A 34 19.90 -17.46 64.37
N LEU A 35 19.76 -18.09 63.19
CA LEU A 35 20.93 -18.55 62.46
C LEU A 35 21.73 -17.34 62.00
N ARG A 36 23.07 -17.42 61.95
CA ARG A 36 23.95 -16.33 61.48
C ARG A 36 24.11 -16.31 59.96
N HIS A 37 24.00 -17.48 59.33
CA HIS A 37 24.21 -17.66 57.90
C HIS A 37 23.05 -18.43 57.30
N VAL A 38 22.64 -18.03 56.10
CA VAL A 38 21.60 -18.75 55.34
C VAL A 38 22.10 -20.16 54.97
N VAL A 39 23.40 -20.29 54.67
CA VAL A 39 24.04 -21.58 54.36
C VAL A 39 23.87 -22.57 55.51
N SER A 40 23.94 -22.15 56.77
CA SER A 40 23.73 -23.07 57.91
C SER A 40 22.31 -23.65 57.94
N GLY A 41 21.31 -22.90 57.49
CA GLY A 41 19.95 -23.41 57.30
C GLY A 41 19.89 -24.42 56.16
N LEU A 42 20.56 -24.15 55.04
CA LEU A 42 20.63 -25.06 53.89
C LEU A 42 21.34 -26.37 54.25
N GLU A 43 22.44 -26.30 55.00
CA GLU A 43 23.14 -27.47 55.53
C GLU A 43 22.24 -28.29 56.46
N GLY A 44 21.39 -27.63 57.25
CA GLY A 44 20.35 -28.27 58.05
C GLY A 44 19.32 -29.05 57.20
N ALA A 45 19.06 -28.59 55.98
CA ALA A 45 18.26 -29.29 54.96
C ALA A 45 19.04 -30.36 54.19
N GLY A 46 20.31 -30.61 54.55
CA GLY A 46 21.19 -31.53 53.83
C GLY A 46 21.64 -30.99 52.46
N LEU A 47 21.48 -29.69 52.21
CA LEU A 47 21.80 -29.05 50.94
C LEU A 47 23.17 -28.37 51.02
N ARG A 48 24.07 -28.73 50.11
CA ARG A 48 25.39 -28.08 49.97
C ARG A 48 25.35 -27.13 48.79
N MET A 49 25.10 -25.85 49.06
CA MET A 49 25.01 -24.81 48.03
C MET A 49 26.00 -23.69 48.33
N THR A 50 26.83 -23.34 47.34
CA THR A 50 27.79 -22.23 47.45
C THR A 50 27.12 -20.86 47.32
N ARG A 51 25.95 -20.81 46.69
CA ARG A 51 25.18 -19.60 46.41
C ARG A 51 23.76 -19.77 46.90
N PRO A 52 23.38 -19.17 48.05
CA PRO A 52 22.04 -19.33 48.62
C PRO A 52 20.92 -18.91 47.67
N GLY A 53 21.16 -17.92 46.81
CA GLY A 53 20.19 -17.46 45.81
C GLY A 53 19.71 -18.54 44.85
N ASP A 54 20.53 -19.55 44.56
CA ASP A 54 20.16 -20.60 43.59
C ASP A 54 19.01 -21.49 44.07
N ILE A 55 18.60 -21.41 45.34
CA ILE A 55 17.36 -22.07 45.81
C ILE A 55 16.11 -21.53 45.12
N GLN A 56 16.17 -20.33 44.53
CA GLN A 56 15.05 -19.77 43.78
C GLN A 56 14.65 -20.64 42.56
N VAL A 57 15.56 -21.48 42.08
CA VAL A 57 15.34 -22.47 41.01
C VAL A 57 15.57 -23.90 41.48
N ALA A 58 15.23 -24.17 42.74
CA ALA A 58 15.37 -25.49 43.37
C ALA A 58 14.59 -26.60 42.65
N SER A 59 15.13 -27.82 42.68
CA SER A 59 14.41 -29.04 42.27
C SER A 59 13.28 -29.38 43.26
N SER A 60 12.33 -30.23 42.85
CA SER A 60 11.24 -30.69 43.73
C SER A 60 11.76 -31.35 45.01
N GLU A 61 12.80 -32.19 44.91
CA GLU A 61 13.44 -32.81 46.09
C GLU A 61 14.03 -31.75 47.04
N THR A 62 14.71 -30.75 46.48
CA THR A 62 15.26 -29.63 47.27
C THR A 62 14.14 -28.86 47.96
N LEU A 63 13.01 -28.66 47.27
CA LEU A 63 11.85 -27.97 47.79
C LEU A 63 11.17 -28.72 48.95
N GLU A 64 11.07 -30.05 48.88
CA GLU A 64 10.54 -30.89 49.96
C GLU A 64 11.44 -30.83 51.21
N ARG A 65 12.76 -30.87 51.01
CA ARG A 65 13.74 -30.68 52.09
C ARG A 65 13.60 -29.30 52.73
N LEU A 66 13.48 -28.24 51.91
CA LEU A 66 13.25 -26.88 52.39
C LEU A 66 11.91 -26.74 53.13
N ALA A 67 10.82 -27.33 52.62
CA ALA A 67 9.51 -27.33 53.25
C ALA A 67 9.56 -27.99 54.65
N THR A 68 10.25 -29.14 54.75
CA THR A 68 10.48 -29.83 56.02
C THR A 68 11.26 -28.97 57.00
N VAL A 69 12.34 -28.32 56.54
CA VAL A 69 13.19 -27.48 57.39
C VAL A 69 12.49 -26.19 57.82
N MET A 70 11.77 -25.53 56.91
CA MET A 70 10.96 -24.32 57.19
C MET A 70 9.66 -24.63 57.93
N ARG A 71 9.31 -25.91 58.08
CA ARG A 71 8.06 -26.39 58.69
C ARG A 71 6.83 -25.77 58.03
N THR A 72 6.82 -25.80 56.70
CA THR A 72 5.77 -25.21 55.86
C THR A 72 5.34 -26.19 54.79
N ASP A 73 4.22 -25.93 54.14
CA ASP A 73 3.71 -26.78 53.07
C ASP A 73 4.56 -26.65 51.79
N VAL A 74 4.92 -27.78 51.20
CA VAL A 74 5.67 -27.83 49.93
C VAL A 74 4.87 -27.17 48.81
N ALA A 75 3.54 -27.27 48.79
CA ALA A 75 2.72 -26.64 47.76
C ALA A 75 2.81 -25.10 47.83
N ARG A 76 2.93 -24.55 49.04
CA ARG A 76 3.18 -23.11 49.23
C ARG A 76 4.55 -22.73 48.67
N LEU A 77 5.61 -23.45 48.99
CA LEU A 77 6.93 -23.15 48.41
C LEU A 77 6.98 -23.36 46.89
N ALA A 78 6.22 -24.32 46.35
CA ALA A 78 6.14 -24.60 44.92
C ALA A 78 5.53 -23.43 44.15
N SER A 79 4.62 -22.68 44.78
CA SER A 79 4.12 -21.41 44.23
C SER A 79 5.16 -20.30 44.23
N LEU A 80 6.31 -20.48 44.92
CA LEU A 80 7.38 -19.49 45.05
C LEU A 80 8.60 -19.74 44.16
N VAL A 81 8.86 -21.00 43.80
CA VAL A 81 10.03 -21.42 43.03
C VAL A 81 9.85 -21.07 41.54
N MET A 82 10.97 -20.90 40.84
CA MET A 82 11.01 -20.79 39.38
C MET A 82 11.63 -22.08 38.80
N THR A 83 11.30 -22.47 37.58
CA THR A 83 11.98 -23.58 36.90
C THR A 83 13.09 -23.05 36.02
N SER A 84 14.21 -23.76 35.88
CA SER A 84 15.33 -23.34 35.03
C SER A 84 15.93 -24.52 34.28
N ASP A 85 16.16 -24.36 32.98
CA ASP A 85 16.89 -25.31 32.13
C ASP A 85 18.35 -24.88 31.87
N GLY A 86 18.77 -23.76 32.49
CA GLY A 86 20.09 -23.14 32.34
C GLY A 86 20.13 -22.01 31.31
N ARG A 87 19.23 -21.99 30.33
CA ARG A 87 19.11 -20.92 29.31
C ARG A 87 17.90 -20.03 29.55
N SER A 88 16.83 -20.61 30.06
CA SER A 88 15.53 -20.00 30.30
C SER A 88 15.07 -20.28 31.73
N VAL A 89 14.15 -19.43 32.19
CA VAL A 89 13.51 -19.50 33.49
C VAL A 89 12.00 -19.46 33.29
N GLY A 90 11.31 -20.50 33.75
CA GLY A 90 9.86 -20.54 33.85
C GLY A 90 9.42 -19.93 35.17
N VAL A 91 8.66 -18.83 35.10
CA VAL A 91 7.98 -18.25 36.26
C VAL A 91 6.72 -19.05 36.57
N ASP A 92 6.04 -19.51 35.52
CA ASP A 92 4.98 -20.52 35.52
C ASP A 92 4.91 -21.18 34.12
N THR A 93 3.90 -22.00 33.86
CA THR A 93 3.72 -22.69 32.56
C THR A 93 3.41 -21.75 31.39
N ASN A 94 2.97 -20.52 31.66
CA ASN A 94 2.56 -19.52 30.66
C ASN A 94 3.59 -18.39 30.48
N LEU A 95 4.62 -18.32 31.33
CA LEU A 95 5.67 -17.31 31.31
C LEU A 95 7.07 -17.94 31.43
N ILE A 96 7.75 -18.05 30.30
CA ILE A 96 9.13 -18.54 30.16
C ILE A 96 9.98 -17.39 29.59
N MET A 97 11.04 -17.01 30.29
CA MET A 97 11.90 -15.90 29.88
C MET A 97 13.37 -16.32 29.84
N PRO A 98 14.23 -15.63 29.08
CA PRO A 98 15.68 -15.86 29.14
C PRO A 98 16.21 -15.75 30.57
N ARG A 99 17.20 -16.58 30.92
CA ARG A 99 17.80 -16.61 32.28
C ARG A 99 18.29 -15.24 32.76
N GLY A 100 18.75 -14.38 31.85
CA GLY A 100 19.22 -13.03 32.15
C GLY A 100 18.11 -12.03 32.52
N SER A 101 16.83 -12.38 32.34
CA SER A 101 15.69 -11.59 32.81
C SER A 101 15.49 -11.65 34.33
N PHE A 102 16.23 -12.52 35.02
CA PHE A 102 16.15 -12.67 36.48
C PHE A 102 17.52 -12.69 37.15
N ASN A 103 17.61 -12.02 38.29
CA ASN A 103 18.79 -12.04 39.15
C ASN A 103 18.39 -12.35 40.59
N TRP A 104 18.74 -13.56 41.03
CA TRP A 104 18.60 -14.01 42.42
C TRP A 104 19.95 -14.16 43.13
N ARG A 105 21.06 -13.82 42.46
CA ARG A 105 22.39 -13.85 43.09
C ARG A 105 22.69 -12.56 43.84
N ILE A 106 22.26 -11.44 43.27
CA ILE A 106 22.28 -10.13 43.92
C ILE A 106 20.92 -9.90 44.56
N ARG A 107 20.92 -9.48 45.81
CA ARG A 107 19.72 -9.15 46.57
C ARG A 107 19.33 -7.69 46.29
N ARG A 108 18.29 -7.53 45.47
CA ARG A 108 17.74 -6.21 45.09
C ARG A 108 16.60 -5.88 46.04
N ILE A 109 16.60 -4.70 46.66
CA ILE A 109 15.61 -4.34 47.67
C ILE A 109 15.03 -2.94 47.42
N GLY A 110 13.78 -2.75 47.83
CA GLY A 110 13.17 -1.42 47.98
C GLY A 110 13.08 -1.06 49.47
N PRO A 111 14.02 -0.25 50.01
CA PRO A 111 14.03 0.10 51.42
C PRO A 111 12.75 0.76 51.93
N LEU A 112 12.07 1.60 51.12
CA LEU A 112 10.78 2.20 51.50
C LEU A 112 9.68 1.14 51.55
N ALA A 113 9.61 0.25 50.56
CA ALA A 113 8.65 -0.85 50.54
C ALA A 113 8.88 -1.84 51.71
N LEU A 114 10.12 -2.03 52.15
CA LEU A 114 10.44 -2.86 53.33
C LEU A 114 9.94 -2.26 54.65
N ARG A 115 9.72 -0.95 54.73
CA ARG A 115 9.13 -0.30 55.92
C ARG A 115 7.65 -0.64 56.07
N ASP A 116 6.93 -0.78 54.96
CA ASP A 116 5.53 -1.18 54.94
C ASP A 116 5.38 -2.68 55.19
N LYS A 117 6.10 -3.51 54.41
CA LYS A 117 6.09 -4.97 54.57
C LYS A 117 7.50 -5.53 54.53
N ALA A 118 7.91 -6.21 55.59
CA ALA A 118 9.31 -6.59 55.82
C ALA A 118 9.77 -7.90 55.14
N TYR A 119 9.31 -8.18 53.91
CA TYR A 119 9.72 -9.35 53.12
C TYR A 119 10.27 -8.99 51.73
N HIS A 120 11.00 -9.92 51.11
CA HIS A 120 11.59 -9.68 49.78
C HIS A 120 10.60 -10.06 48.67
N ARG A 121 10.18 -9.11 47.85
CA ARG A 121 9.21 -9.37 46.76
C ARG A 121 9.85 -10.20 45.64
N SER A 122 9.08 -11.08 45.02
CA SER A 122 9.50 -11.86 43.85
C SER A 122 9.77 -10.96 42.65
N ALA A 123 9.04 -9.84 42.53
CA ALA A 123 9.21 -8.85 41.47
C ALA A 123 10.63 -8.25 41.45
N TRP A 124 11.29 -8.14 42.60
CA TRP A 124 12.65 -7.60 42.70
C TRP A 124 13.72 -8.51 42.08
N LEU A 125 13.39 -9.78 41.84
CA LEU A 125 14.27 -10.67 41.09
C LEU A 125 14.25 -10.39 39.58
N ASN A 126 13.24 -9.70 39.05
CA ASN A 126 13.09 -9.41 37.63
C ASN A 126 13.96 -8.22 37.23
N THR A 127 14.95 -8.43 36.37
CA THR A 127 15.88 -7.38 35.93
C THR A 127 15.21 -6.36 35.00
N MET A 128 14.06 -6.69 34.41
CA MET A 128 13.23 -5.75 33.67
C MET A 128 12.43 -4.80 34.58
N LEU A 129 12.48 -5.02 35.90
CA LEU A 129 11.88 -4.16 36.91
C LEU A 129 12.96 -3.47 37.76
N PRO A 130 13.54 -2.35 37.31
CA PRO A 130 14.52 -1.57 38.08
C PRO A 130 13.95 -0.80 39.28
N TYR A 131 12.63 -0.65 39.36
CA TYR A 131 11.92 0.06 40.43
C TYR A 131 10.99 -0.91 41.15
N CYS A 132 10.73 -0.63 42.43
CA CYS A 132 9.73 -1.37 43.18
C CYS A 132 8.33 -1.05 42.62
N PRO A 133 7.51 -2.05 42.20
CA PRO A 133 6.16 -1.78 41.69
C PRO A 133 5.22 -1.11 42.71
N GLU A 134 5.45 -1.34 44.00
CA GLU A 134 4.65 -0.77 45.10
C GLU A 134 5.05 0.69 45.36
N SER A 135 6.28 0.90 45.83
CA SER A 135 6.78 2.21 46.28
C SER A 135 7.34 3.10 45.16
N LEU A 136 7.55 2.56 43.96
CA LEU A 136 8.16 3.24 42.81
C LEU A 136 9.61 3.71 43.02
N GLU A 137 10.22 3.38 44.15
CA GLU A 137 11.63 3.68 44.41
C GLU A 137 12.55 2.84 43.52
N ARG A 138 13.73 3.37 43.20
CA ARG A 138 14.78 2.61 42.52
C ARG A 138 15.28 1.51 43.46
N LEU A 139 15.31 0.29 42.95
CA LEU A 139 15.81 -0.85 43.72
C LEU A 139 17.31 -0.70 43.99
N VAL A 140 17.70 -0.97 45.22
CA VAL A 140 19.08 -0.90 45.69
C VAL A 140 19.69 -2.29 45.62
N GLU A 141 20.87 -2.37 45.02
CA GLU A 141 21.59 -3.64 44.80
C GLU A 141 22.92 -3.71 45.57
N ALA A 142 23.35 -2.60 46.17
CA ALA A 142 24.60 -2.46 46.90
C ALA A 142 24.43 -1.58 48.15
N CYS A 143 25.15 -1.94 49.22
CA CYS A 143 25.36 -1.07 50.36
C CYS A 143 26.38 0.02 49.97
N PRO A 144 26.15 1.30 50.29
CA PRO A 144 27.09 2.39 50.00
C PRO A 144 28.50 2.17 50.55
N THR A 145 28.62 1.45 51.67
CA THR A 145 29.90 1.20 52.35
C THR A 145 30.53 -0.13 51.95
N CYS A 146 29.73 -1.18 51.76
CA CYS A 146 30.26 -2.55 51.63
C CYS A 146 30.16 -3.15 50.22
N GLY A 147 29.46 -2.50 49.28
CA GLY A 147 29.27 -3.03 47.93
C GLY A 147 28.04 -3.96 47.80
N PRO A 148 28.02 -4.87 46.81
CA PRO A 148 26.83 -5.63 46.43
C PRO A 148 26.15 -6.38 47.58
N LEU A 149 24.82 -6.36 47.60
CA LEU A 149 24.02 -7.09 48.57
C LEU A 149 23.84 -8.53 48.11
N GLY A 150 24.17 -9.49 48.98
CA GLY A 150 23.93 -10.91 48.76
C GLY A 150 22.98 -11.54 49.78
N TRP A 151 23.15 -12.85 49.96
CA TRP A 151 22.27 -13.72 50.74
C TRP A 151 23.02 -14.58 51.77
N ARG A 152 24.28 -14.27 52.06
CA ARG A 152 25.14 -15.10 52.92
C ARG A 152 24.74 -14.97 54.39
N HIS A 153 24.49 -13.75 54.88
CA HIS A 153 24.16 -13.50 56.28
C HIS A 153 22.70 -13.08 56.49
N THR A 154 22.14 -13.53 57.60
CA THR A 154 20.74 -13.35 58.03
C THR A 154 20.55 -12.09 58.89
N ARG A 155 21.14 -10.96 58.47
CA ARG A 155 21.04 -9.68 59.20
C ARG A 155 19.66 -9.00 59.08
N GLY A 156 18.85 -9.47 58.14
CA GLY A 156 17.58 -8.85 57.73
C GLY A 156 17.56 -8.62 56.23
N ILE A 157 16.36 -8.61 55.64
CA ILE A 157 16.21 -8.37 54.20
C ILE A 157 16.68 -6.95 53.84
N GLY A 158 16.33 -5.96 54.66
CA GLY A 158 16.70 -4.55 54.45
C GLY A 158 18.05 -4.13 55.01
N ALA A 159 18.85 -5.05 55.55
CA ALA A 159 20.13 -4.73 56.19
C ALA A 159 21.30 -5.29 55.37
N CYS A 160 22.43 -4.58 55.32
CA CYS A 160 23.65 -5.08 54.68
C CYS A 160 24.13 -6.36 55.36
N GLU A 161 24.54 -7.37 54.58
CA GLU A 161 25.00 -8.63 55.13
C GLU A 161 26.39 -8.54 55.80
N THR A 162 27.20 -7.55 55.40
CA THR A 162 28.57 -7.31 55.90
C THR A 162 28.58 -6.44 57.15
N CYS A 163 28.16 -5.17 57.06
CA CYS A 163 28.17 -4.24 58.20
C CYS A 163 26.94 -4.40 59.11
N GLY A 164 25.83 -4.97 58.63
CA GLY A 164 24.59 -5.10 59.40
C GLY A 164 23.70 -3.86 59.42
N GLU A 165 24.17 -2.74 58.91
CA GLU A 165 23.40 -1.49 58.87
C GLU A 165 22.18 -1.58 57.93
N PRO A 166 21.06 -0.91 58.26
CA PRO A 166 19.95 -0.73 57.34
C PRO A 166 20.41 -0.07 56.05
N VAL A 167 20.03 -0.64 54.90
CA VAL A 167 20.36 -0.09 53.60
C VAL A 167 19.44 1.11 53.33
N PRO A 168 19.97 2.32 53.08
CA PRO A 168 19.14 3.48 52.79
C PRO A 168 18.50 3.36 51.40
N PRO A 169 17.37 4.05 51.14
CA PRO A 169 16.82 4.21 49.80
C PRO A 169 17.87 4.76 48.81
N SER A 170 17.71 4.47 47.52
CA SER A 170 18.57 5.03 46.49
C SER A 170 18.52 6.57 46.52
N SER A 171 19.68 7.22 46.32
CA SER A 171 19.77 8.67 46.13
C SER A 171 19.30 9.12 44.75
N GLU A 172 19.16 8.18 43.81
CA GLU A 172 18.64 8.47 42.48
C GLU A 172 17.11 8.58 42.48
N PRO A 173 16.53 9.39 41.57
CA PRO A 173 15.09 9.56 41.48
C PRO A 173 14.34 8.22 41.28
N GLY A 174 13.19 8.11 41.96
CA GLY A 174 12.23 7.04 41.72
C GLY A 174 11.56 7.14 40.35
N LEU A 175 10.73 6.15 40.01
CA LEU A 175 9.97 6.15 38.78
C LEU A 175 8.94 7.31 38.80
N PRO A 176 8.88 8.16 37.75
CA PRO A 176 7.88 9.21 37.67
C PRO A 176 6.46 8.66 37.78
N ILE A 177 5.59 9.33 38.55
CA ILE A 177 4.20 8.92 38.81
C ILE A 177 3.42 8.70 37.51
N ALA A 178 3.68 9.51 36.48
CA ALA A 178 3.04 9.37 35.15
C ALA A 178 3.28 8.00 34.49
N LYS A 179 4.37 7.30 34.83
CA LYS A 179 4.71 5.97 34.31
C LYS A 179 4.21 4.83 35.22
N ALA A 180 3.73 5.14 36.42
CA ALA A 180 3.44 4.16 37.46
C ALA A 180 2.37 3.13 37.05
N SER A 181 1.30 3.58 36.38
CA SER A 181 0.19 2.71 35.97
C SER A 181 0.66 1.62 34.99
N ASP A 182 1.30 2.03 33.90
CA ASP A 182 1.83 1.11 32.88
C ASP A 182 2.90 0.18 33.47
N TYR A 183 3.78 0.72 34.31
CA TYR A 183 4.83 -0.05 34.95
C TYR A 183 4.27 -1.14 35.88
N ARG A 184 3.27 -0.79 36.71
CA ARG A 184 2.59 -1.75 37.61
C ARG A 184 1.84 -2.81 36.84
N ARG A 185 1.17 -2.46 35.73
CA ARG A 185 0.48 -3.42 34.86
C ARG A 185 1.46 -4.38 34.20
N PHE A 186 2.62 -3.90 33.75
CA PHE A 186 3.68 -4.77 33.24
C PHE A 186 4.25 -5.68 34.34
N ALA A 187 4.48 -5.15 35.55
CA ALA A 187 4.91 -5.95 36.70
C ALA A 187 3.89 -7.04 37.05
N ALA A 188 2.59 -6.73 37.01
CA ALA A 188 1.51 -7.70 37.21
C ALA A 188 1.47 -8.76 36.10
N LEU A 189 1.72 -8.38 34.84
CA LEU A 189 1.87 -9.33 33.72
C LEU A 189 3.08 -10.25 33.88
N MET A 190 4.09 -9.83 34.66
CA MET A 190 5.27 -10.61 35.03
C MET A 190 5.15 -11.31 36.40
N ALA A 191 4.03 -11.13 37.11
CA ALA A 191 3.87 -11.62 38.47
C ALA A 191 3.82 -13.16 38.53
N ARG A 192 4.42 -13.73 39.56
CA ARG A 192 4.35 -15.18 39.81
C ARG A 192 3.02 -15.58 40.44
N ASN A 193 2.39 -14.69 41.21
CA ASN A 193 1.06 -14.89 41.73
C ASN A 193 0.05 -14.99 40.56
N ARG A 194 -0.54 -16.17 40.39
CA ARG A 194 -1.43 -16.47 39.27
C ARG A 194 -2.70 -15.60 39.24
N ALA A 195 -3.23 -15.20 40.39
CA ALA A 195 -4.41 -14.34 40.46
C ALA A 195 -4.09 -12.91 39.97
N VAL A 196 -2.92 -12.38 40.36
CA VAL A 196 -2.43 -11.07 39.89
C VAL A 196 -2.17 -11.12 38.39
N ALA A 197 -1.51 -12.17 37.91
CA ALA A 197 -1.25 -12.35 36.48
C ALA A 197 -2.53 -12.51 35.66
N ALA A 198 -3.49 -13.31 36.12
CA ALA A 198 -4.78 -13.49 35.46
C ALA A 198 -5.55 -12.17 35.37
N THR A 199 -5.55 -11.37 36.44
CA THR A 199 -6.15 -10.03 36.45
C THR A 199 -5.48 -9.11 35.43
N ALA A 200 -4.15 -9.16 35.33
CA ALA A 200 -3.40 -8.37 34.36
C ALA A 200 -3.75 -8.76 32.90
N VAL A 201 -3.87 -10.06 32.61
CA VAL A 201 -4.28 -10.54 31.28
C VAL A 201 -5.73 -10.18 30.99
N ALA A 202 -6.64 -10.31 31.96
CA ALA A 202 -8.05 -9.94 31.80
C ALA A 202 -8.24 -8.45 31.48
N ALA A 203 -7.35 -7.59 31.97
CA ALA A 203 -7.33 -6.16 31.67
C ALA A 203 -6.81 -5.81 30.27
N LEU A 204 -6.32 -6.79 29.48
CA LEU A 204 -5.93 -6.59 28.08
C LEU A 204 -7.15 -6.67 27.14
N PRO A 205 -7.04 -6.10 25.93
CA PRO A 205 -8.00 -6.32 24.85
C PRO A 205 -8.33 -7.81 24.65
N PRO A 206 -9.59 -8.18 24.37
CA PRO A 206 -10.03 -9.58 24.29
C PRO A 206 -9.17 -10.48 23.40
N PHE A 207 -8.70 -9.96 22.25
CA PHE A 207 -7.82 -10.68 21.33
C PHE A 207 -6.54 -11.18 22.00
N LEU A 208 -5.94 -10.39 22.89
CA LEU A 208 -4.67 -10.72 23.55
C LEU A 208 -4.81 -11.78 24.65
N ARG A 209 -6.01 -11.98 25.19
CA ARG A 209 -6.24 -12.86 26.35
C ARG A 209 -6.01 -14.34 26.05
N GLY A 210 -6.07 -14.73 24.76
CA GLY A 210 -5.82 -16.09 24.30
C GLY A 210 -4.35 -16.44 24.10
N PHE A 211 -3.42 -15.50 24.32
CA PHE A 211 -1.99 -15.70 24.11
C PHE A 211 -1.25 -15.93 25.43
N SER A 212 -0.17 -16.72 25.38
CA SER A 212 0.70 -16.89 26.54
C SER A 212 1.32 -15.56 26.99
N ARG A 213 1.56 -15.44 28.30
CA ARG A 213 2.26 -14.29 28.88
C ARG A 213 3.68 -14.16 28.31
N THR A 214 4.32 -15.28 27.99
CA THR A 214 5.61 -15.32 27.28
C THR A 214 5.55 -14.51 25.99
N ALA A 215 4.57 -14.79 25.13
CA ALA A 215 4.41 -14.09 23.86
C ALA A 215 4.09 -12.61 24.06
N LEU A 216 3.18 -12.29 24.99
CA LEU A 216 2.78 -10.91 25.29
C LEU A 216 3.98 -10.06 25.78
N VAL A 217 4.74 -10.56 26.75
CA VAL A 217 5.92 -9.88 27.30
C VAL A 217 7.01 -9.76 26.25
N ALA A 218 7.27 -10.82 25.47
CA ALA A 218 8.26 -10.79 24.40
C ALA A 218 7.89 -9.76 23.33
N VAL A 219 6.66 -9.76 22.82
CA VAL A 219 6.22 -8.77 21.82
C VAL A 219 6.26 -7.36 22.40
N ALA A 220 5.75 -7.13 23.61
CA ALA A 220 5.75 -5.81 24.25
C ALA A 220 7.16 -5.22 24.36
N THR A 221 8.10 -5.99 24.92
CA THR A 221 9.47 -5.50 25.15
C THR A 221 10.25 -5.35 23.84
N ARG A 222 10.12 -6.29 22.91
CA ARG A 222 10.81 -6.26 21.62
C ARG A 222 10.29 -5.15 20.71
N ALA A 223 8.97 -5.04 20.55
CA ALA A 223 8.34 -3.97 19.75
C ALA A 223 8.66 -2.59 20.33
N ALA A 224 8.52 -2.40 21.65
CA ALA A 224 8.86 -1.13 22.29
C ALA A 224 10.35 -0.78 22.09
N THR A 225 11.26 -1.75 22.20
CA THR A 225 12.68 -1.52 21.93
C THR A 225 12.90 -1.06 20.49
N CYS A 226 12.31 -1.74 19.51
CA CYS A 226 12.43 -1.39 18.09
C CYS A 226 11.85 0.00 17.77
N LEU A 227 10.72 0.34 18.39
CA LEU A 227 9.97 1.57 18.08
C LEU A 227 10.52 2.81 18.81
N THR A 228 11.19 2.62 19.96
CA THR A 228 11.72 3.73 20.77
C THR A 228 13.22 3.97 20.61
N THR A 229 13.96 3.08 19.94
CA THR A 229 15.43 3.21 19.83
C THR A 229 15.80 3.82 18.48
N THR A 230 16.72 4.80 18.51
CA THR A 230 17.27 5.46 17.32
C THR A 230 18.41 4.71 16.66
N SER A 231 19.03 3.78 17.38
CA SER A 231 20.18 3.01 16.91
C SER A 231 19.81 1.92 15.90
N HIS A 232 20.59 1.82 14.81
CA HIS A 232 20.58 0.72 13.84
C HIS A 232 21.26 -0.56 14.35
N ALA A 233 21.77 -0.56 15.59
CA ALA A 233 22.33 -1.77 16.20
C ALA A 233 21.21 -2.81 16.37
N ARG A 234 21.51 -4.08 16.01
CA ARG A 234 20.57 -5.19 16.13
C ARG A 234 19.92 -5.18 17.52
N PRO A 235 18.62 -4.89 17.63
CA PRO A 235 17.96 -5.11 18.89
C PRO A 235 17.86 -6.64 19.03
N LEU A 236 18.26 -7.15 20.20
CA LEU A 236 17.71 -8.38 20.78
C LEU A 236 18.42 -9.71 20.45
N GLU A 237 19.58 -9.93 21.06
CA GLU A 237 19.84 -11.23 21.72
C GLU A 237 20.08 -11.09 23.23
N VAL A 238 20.03 -9.85 23.74
CA VAL A 238 20.44 -9.53 25.10
C VAL A 238 19.19 -9.19 25.92
N PRO A 239 19.09 -9.63 27.19
CA PRO A 239 18.12 -9.09 28.15
C PRO A 239 18.10 -7.57 28.07
N LEU A 240 16.97 -6.92 28.41
CA LEU A 240 16.96 -5.46 28.58
C LEU A 240 18.09 -5.08 29.54
N LYS A 241 19.17 -4.54 29.00
CA LYS A 241 20.37 -4.11 29.72
C LYS A 241 20.57 -2.64 29.38
N GLY A 242 20.97 -1.89 30.39
CA GLY A 242 21.19 -0.45 30.27
C GLY A 242 20.65 0.27 31.49
N GLU A 243 20.54 1.59 31.35
CA GLU A 243 20.09 2.45 32.42
C GLU A 243 18.67 2.07 32.89
N PRO A 244 18.42 2.04 34.22
CA PRO A 244 17.11 1.70 34.82
C PRO A 244 15.95 2.53 34.23
N GLN A 245 16.18 3.82 33.97
CA GLN A 245 15.18 4.73 33.41
C GLN A 245 14.75 4.28 31.99
N ARG A 246 15.72 3.83 31.19
CA ARG A 246 15.49 3.35 29.83
C ARG A 246 14.75 2.02 29.82
N ILE A 247 15.11 1.11 30.74
CA ILE A 247 14.39 -0.16 30.91
C ILE A 247 12.92 0.13 31.29
N ALA A 248 12.70 1.05 32.23
CA ALA A 248 11.36 1.46 32.63
C ALA A 248 10.55 2.07 31.47
N GLU A 249 11.18 2.87 30.61
CA GLU A 249 10.54 3.41 29.40
C GLU A 249 10.08 2.32 28.44
N ILE A 250 10.95 1.34 28.17
CA ILE A 250 10.64 0.25 27.25
C ILE A 250 9.48 -0.59 27.77
N VAL A 251 9.47 -0.95 29.06
CA VAL A 251 8.37 -1.74 29.62
C VAL A 251 7.05 -0.96 29.68
N CYS A 252 7.10 0.36 29.96
CA CYS A 252 5.91 1.20 29.95
C CYS A 252 5.36 1.39 28.53
N GLU A 253 6.22 1.66 27.54
CA GLU A 253 5.80 1.71 26.14
C GLU A 253 5.23 0.37 25.70
N GLY A 254 5.88 -0.75 26.02
CA GLY A 254 5.39 -2.09 25.70
C GLY A 254 3.99 -2.34 26.29
N MET A 255 3.75 -1.92 27.52
CA MET A 255 2.41 -2.01 28.14
C MET A 255 1.39 -1.11 27.44
N ARG A 256 1.76 0.10 27.01
CA ARG A 256 0.88 0.97 26.21
C ARG A 256 0.53 0.34 24.87
N LEU A 257 1.49 -0.27 24.18
CA LEU A 257 1.27 -1.02 22.94
C LEU A 257 0.26 -2.17 23.13
N LEU A 258 0.41 -2.95 24.20
CA LEU A 258 -0.53 -4.03 24.51
C LEU A 258 -1.92 -3.52 24.92
N SER A 259 -1.99 -2.37 25.60
CA SER A 259 -3.25 -1.83 26.11
C SER A 259 -4.15 -1.27 25.02
N GLY A 260 -3.55 -0.58 24.03
CA GLY A 260 -4.28 -0.02 22.89
C GLY A 260 -4.18 -0.90 21.65
N TRP A 261 -4.06 -2.21 21.82
CA TRP A 261 -3.84 -3.12 20.71
C TRP A 261 -5.10 -3.32 19.84
N PRO A 262 -4.97 -3.38 18.49
CA PRO A 262 -3.75 -3.26 17.67
C PRO A 262 -3.38 -1.83 17.26
N GLU A 263 -4.24 -0.84 17.50
CA GLU A 263 -4.10 0.52 16.96
C GLU A 263 -2.84 1.22 17.48
N ALA A 264 -2.47 1.02 18.75
CA ALA A 264 -1.30 1.64 19.37
C ALA A 264 0.01 1.22 18.69
N ILE A 265 0.18 -0.07 18.36
CA ILE A 265 1.39 -0.53 17.67
C ILE A 265 1.40 -0.10 16.21
N GLN A 266 0.24 -0.05 15.55
CA GLN A 266 0.11 0.47 14.19
C GLN A 266 0.50 1.96 14.13
N ALA A 267 -0.08 2.78 15.01
CA ALA A 267 0.19 4.21 15.09
C ALA A 267 1.67 4.48 15.37
N ARG A 268 2.27 3.79 16.34
CA ARG A 268 3.70 3.94 16.66
C ARG A 268 4.63 3.47 15.54
N PHE A 269 4.29 2.38 14.87
CA PHE A 269 5.04 1.92 13.70
C PHE A 269 4.97 2.94 12.56
N GLN A 270 3.79 3.52 12.30
CA GLN A 270 3.59 4.55 11.29
C GLN A 270 4.34 5.84 11.61
N GLU A 271 4.25 6.35 12.84
CA GLU A 271 5.01 7.51 13.32
C GLU A 271 6.51 7.32 13.10
N ARG A 272 7.03 6.14 13.48
CA ARG A 272 8.44 5.81 13.30
C ARG A 272 8.83 5.68 11.83
N ALA A 273 7.96 5.10 11.01
CA ALA A 273 8.17 4.98 9.57
C ALA A 273 8.17 6.35 8.86
N GLN A 274 7.27 7.25 9.24
CA GLN A 274 7.18 8.61 8.69
C GLN A 274 8.44 9.43 9.03
N ALA A 275 8.97 9.28 10.25
CA ALA A 275 10.25 9.89 10.62
C ALA A 275 11.46 9.34 9.84
N MET A 276 11.30 8.25 9.09
CA MET A 276 12.32 7.62 8.25
C MET A 276 12.03 7.75 6.75
N THR A 277 11.15 8.68 6.34
CA THR A 277 10.75 8.83 4.93
C THR A 277 11.96 9.09 4.02
N ASP A 278 12.92 9.87 4.50
CA ASP A 278 14.13 10.24 3.76
C ASP A 278 15.30 9.25 3.93
N ASP A 279 15.13 8.19 4.74
CA ASP A 279 16.14 7.16 4.99
C ASP A 279 15.60 5.75 4.68
N PRO A 280 15.74 5.28 3.43
CA PRO A 280 15.27 3.97 3.01
C PRO A 280 15.94 2.79 3.75
N ASP A 281 17.20 2.94 4.17
CA ASP A 281 17.95 1.88 4.86
C ASP A 281 17.46 1.75 6.31
N ALA A 282 17.19 2.87 7.00
CA ALA A 282 16.55 2.89 8.31
C ALA A 282 15.16 2.24 8.28
N TYR A 283 14.34 2.59 7.29
CA TYR A 283 13.00 2.01 7.14
C TYR A 283 13.05 0.50 6.87
N ALA A 284 13.96 0.04 6.00
CA ALA A 284 14.16 -1.37 5.73
C ALA A 284 14.64 -2.14 6.97
N PHE A 285 15.50 -1.52 7.78
CA PHE A 285 15.93 -2.06 9.06
C PHE A 285 14.77 -2.18 10.05
N LEU A 286 13.97 -1.13 10.23
CA LEU A 286 12.79 -1.14 11.10
C LEU A 286 11.84 -2.28 10.72
N ARG A 287 11.54 -2.46 9.43
CA ARG A 287 10.71 -3.58 8.96
C ARG A 287 11.31 -4.94 9.26
N ARG A 288 12.63 -5.10 9.14
CA ARG A 288 13.31 -6.36 9.47
C ARG A 288 13.29 -6.62 10.97
N ALA A 289 13.52 -5.59 11.78
CA ALA A 289 13.46 -5.66 13.23
C ALA A 289 12.05 -6.02 13.71
N MET A 290 11.01 -5.39 13.15
CA MET A 290 9.62 -5.75 13.47
C MET A 290 9.30 -7.18 13.06
N ARG A 291 9.69 -7.66 11.87
CA ARG A 291 9.53 -9.09 11.53
C ARG A 291 10.21 -10.02 12.53
N TRP A 292 11.38 -9.64 13.03
CA TRP A 292 12.07 -10.39 14.06
C TRP A 292 11.30 -10.41 15.39
N VAL A 293 10.56 -9.35 15.75
CA VAL A 293 9.66 -9.34 16.92
C VAL A 293 8.66 -10.51 16.86
N GLY A 294 8.08 -10.75 15.67
CA GLY A 294 7.13 -11.84 15.42
C GLY A 294 7.77 -13.23 15.45
N GLY A 295 9.10 -13.32 15.38
CA GLY A 295 9.82 -14.59 15.40
C GLY A 295 9.49 -15.48 14.20
N VAL A 296 9.27 -16.76 14.46
CA VAL A 296 8.91 -17.73 13.42
C VAL A 296 7.42 -17.56 13.05
N PRO A 297 7.07 -17.54 11.74
CA PRO A 297 5.68 -17.49 11.29
C PRO A 297 4.81 -18.56 11.97
N GLY A 298 3.58 -18.22 12.35
CA GLY A 298 2.66 -19.12 13.05
C GLY A 298 2.93 -19.32 14.54
N SER A 299 4.06 -18.84 15.09
CA SER A 299 4.26 -18.76 16.54
C SER A 299 3.27 -17.79 17.18
N GLU A 300 3.07 -17.84 18.50
CA GLU A 300 2.18 -16.89 19.19
C GLU A 300 2.57 -15.43 18.96
N ALA A 301 3.87 -15.12 19.04
CA ALA A 301 4.38 -13.77 18.74
C ALA A 301 4.16 -13.39 17.27
N GLY A 302 4.29 -14.36 16.36
CA GLY A 302 4.04 -14.19 14.93
C GLY A 302 2.57 -13.86 14.67
N ARG A 303 1.64 -14.64 15.23
CA ARG A 303 0.20 -14.40 15.10
C ARG A 303 -0.25 -13.07 15.69
N LEU A 304 0.34 -12.64 16.81
CA LEU A 304 0.14 -11.30 17.34
C LEU A 304 0.56 -10.27 16.28
N LEU A 305 1.81 -10.34 15.83
CA LEU A 305 2.32 -9.34 14.90
C LEU A 305 1.61 -9.33 13.54
N GLU A 306 1.23 -10.49 13.03
CA GLU A 306 0.44 -10.66 11.79
C GLU A 306 -0.94 -10.00 11.93
N HIS A 307 -1.58 -10.07 13.10
CA HIS A 307 -2.86 -9.38 13.33
C HIS A 307 -2.70 -7.86 13.33
N ALA A 308 -1.67 -7.32 13.99
CA ALA A 308 -1.50 -5.88 14.07
C ALA A 308 -0.87 -5.27 12.80
N LEU A 309 0.06 -5.97 12.17
CA LEU A 309 0.88 -5.48 11.07
C LEU A 309 0.98 -6.56 9.96
N PRO A 310 -0.15 -6.95 9.33
CA PRO A 310 -0.18 -8.01 8.30
C PRO A 310 0.67 -7.71 7.07
N ASP A 311 1.04 -6.44 6.87
CA ASP A 311 1.81 -5.97 5.71
C ASP A 311 3.33 -6.03 5.90
N LEU A 312 3.81 -6.44 7.08
CA LEU A 312 5.24 -6.49 7.38
C LEU A 312 6.02 -7.35 6.38
N ASP A 313 5.42 -8.45 5.92
CA ASP A 313 6.01 -9.38 4.94
C ASP A 313 5.86 -8.92 3.48
N GLY A 314 5.09 -7.85 3.23
CA GLY A 314 4.94 -7.25 1.91
C GLY A 314 4.22 -8.12 0.88
N ARG A 315 3.51 -9.17 1.31
CA ARG A 315 2.71 -10.06 0.46
C ARG A 315 1.21 -9.76 0.48
N THR A 316 0.74 -9.16 1.56
CA THR A 316 -0.64 -8.71 1.80
C THR A 316 -0.55 -7.26 2.26
N VAL A 317 -1.47 -6.43 1.79
CA VAL A 317 -1.21 -5.00 1.61
C VAL A 317 -2.43 -4.18 2.01
N HIS A 318 -2.79 -4.21 3.30
CA HIS A 318 -4.05 -3.63 3.79
C HIS A 318 -3.96 -2.73 5.03
N VAL A 319 -2.86 -2.69 5.80
CA VAL A 319 -2.86 -2.04 7.14
C VAL A 319 -1.84 -0.91 7.32
N CYS A 320 -0.76 -0.86 6.54
CA CYS A 320 0.26 0.18 6.70
C CYS A 320 0.10 1.38 5.75
N ALA A 321 -1.03 1.54 5.07
CA ALA A 321 -1.34 2.77 4.34
C ALA A 321 -2.24 3.67 5.19
N GLY A 322 -2.24 4.97 4.89
CA GLY A 322 -3.20 5.91 5.47
C GLY A 322 -4.66 5.48 5.25
N LYS A 323 -5.60 6.29 5.71
CA LYS A 323 -7.06 6.01 5.79
C LYS A 323 -7.78 5.57 4.49
N TRP A 324 -7.10 5.39 3.36
CA TRP A 324 -7.69 5.11 2.04
C TRP A 324 -7.26 3.75 1.49
N ARG A 325 -8.20 3.12 0.76
CA ARG A 325 -7.97 1.85 0.06
C ARG A 325 -7.00 2.07 -1.10
N TYR A 326 -6.07 1.15 -1.29
CA TYR A 326 -5.00 1.30 -2.28
C TYR A 326 -4.68 -0.01 -3.00
N TYR A 327 -3.98 0.10 -4.13
CA TYR A 327 -3.41 -1.00 -4.90
C TYR A 327 -1.88 -0.93 -4.90
N THR A 328 -1.21 -2.07 -4.85
CA THR A 328 0.21 -2.17 -5.22
C THR A 328 0.43 -1.92 -6.71
N THR A 329 1.69 -1.68 -7.12
CA THR A 329 2.09 -1.66 -8.53
C THR A 329 1.60 -2.91 -9.30
N ALA A 330 1.68 -4.10 -8.71
CA ALA A 330 1.29 -5.34 -9.37
C ALA A 330 -0.24 -5.46 -9.54
N GLU A 331 -0.99 -5.09 -8.51
CA GLU A 331 -2.46 -5.09 -8.55
C GLU A 331 -3.00 -4.01 -9.49
N ALA A 332 -2.44 -2.80 -9.43
CA ALA A 332 -2.80 -1.70 -10.33
C ALA A 332 -2.54 -2.07 -11.79
N ASN A 333 -1.39 -2.67 -12.11
CA ASN A 333 -1.09 -3.19 -13.44
C ASN A 333 -2.10 -4.24 -13.89
N ARG A 334 -2.45 -5.20 -13.00
CA ARG A 334 -3.44 -6.23 -13.32
C ARG A 334 -4.83 -5.63 -13.54
N ARG A 335 -5.21 -4.64 -12.74
CA ARG A 335 -6.52 -3.98 -12.79
C ARG A 335 -6.67 -3.13 -14.05
N LEU A 336 -5.65 -2.36 -14.42
CA LEU A 336 -5.65 -1.49 -15.59
C LEU A 336 -5.25 -2.21 -16.89
N LEU A 337 -4.74 -3.44 -16.80
CA LEU A 337 -4.13 -4.19 -17.91
C LEU A 337 -2.94 -3.44 -18.53
N THR A 338 -2.05 -2.92 -17.68
CA THR A 338 -0.92 -2.07 -18.07
C THR A 338 0.44 -2.67 -17.69
N SER A 339 1.49 -2.19 -18.35
CA SER A 339 2.87 -2.45 -17.94
C SER A 339 3.35 -1.47 -16.85
N SER A 340 4.43 -1.82 -16.15
CA SER A 340 5.05 -0.94 -15.16
C SER A 340 5.54 0.39 -15.76
N ALA A 341 5.92 0.41 -17.04
CA ALA A 341 6.31 1.64 -17.74
C ALA A 341 5.11 2.58 -17.93
N GLN A 342 3.97 2.03 -18.37
CA GLN A 342 2.72 2.78 -18.48
C GLN A 342 2.23 3.30 -17.12
N LEU A 343 2.34 2.49 -16.07
CA LEU A 343 1.96 2.91 -14.72
C LEU A 343 2.90 4.00 -14.17
N THR A 344 4.16 4.01 -14.59
CA THR A 344 5.11 5.09 -14.30
C THR A 344 4.69 6.38 -15.00
N MET A 345 4.31 6.30 -16.28
CA MET A 345 3.80 7.46 -17.02
C MET A 345 2.52 8.02 -16.40
N LEU A 346 1.59 7.16 -15.96
CA LEU A 346 0.37 7.58 -15.26
C LEU A 346 0.70 8.36 -13.98
N ARG A 347 1.70 7.91 -13.22
CA ARG A 347 2.19 8.60 -12.03
C ARG A 347 2.81 9.96 -12.37
N GLU A 348 3.73 10.00 -13.34
CA GLU A 348 4.42 11.24 -13.74
C GLU A 348 3.45 12.30 -14.26
N ARG A 349 2.37 11.86 -14.92
CA ARG A 349 1.29 12.72 -15.42
C ARG A 349 0.18 12.98 -14.39
N GLN A 350 0.36 12.52 -13.15
CA GLN A 350 -0.61 12.68 -12.04
C GLN A 350 -2.03 12.19 -12.39
N ALA A 351 -2.14 11.18 -13.24
CA ALA A 351 -3.42 10.61 -13.65
C ALA A 351 -4.04 9.68 -12.59
N VAL A 352 -3.23 9.24 -11.63
CA VAL A 352 -3.62 8.46 -10.45
C VAL A 352 -2.80 8.96 -9.27
N ARG A 353 -3.44 9.16 -8.11
CA ARG A 353 -2.72 9.49 -6.88
C ARG A 353 -1.88 8.29 -6.44
N CYS A 354 -0.67 8.56 -5.96
CA CYS A 354 0.20 7.53 -5.43
C CYS A 354 1.09 8.01 -4.29
N GLU A 355 1.42 7.10 -3.39
CA GLU A 355 2.42 7.26 -2.34
C GLU A 355 3.67 6.45 -2.74
N ILE A 356 4.84 7.11 -2.81
CA ILE A 356 6.11 6.42 -3.05
C ILE A 356 6.66 5.93 -1.71
N LEU A 357 6.94 4.63 -1.64
CA LEU A 357 7.52 4.00 -0.46
C LEU A 357 9.06 3.98 -0.57
N PRO A 358 9.78 4.22 0.55
CA PRO A 358 11.24 4.14 0.58
C PRO A 358 11.72 2.75 0.14
N SER A 359 12.60 2.70 -0.88
CA SER A 359 13.12 1.45 -1.42
C SER A 359 14.44 1.63 -2.17
N ARG A 360 15.40 0.73 -1.93
CA ARG A 360 16.78 0.80 -2.45
C ARG A 360 16.94 0.30 -3.90
N MET A 361 16.11 -0.66 -4.34
CA MET A 361 16.31 -1.35 -5.62
C MET A 361 15.25 -1.06 -6.67
N ARG A 362 13.99 -0.85 -6.24
CA ARG A 362 12.86 -0.60 -7.13
C ARG A 362 11.92 0.37 -6.47
N VAL A 363 11.50 1.41 -7.18
CA VAL A 363 10.46 2.34 -6.70
C VAL A 363 9.21 1.53 -6.39
N ARG A 364 8.87 1.43 -5.11
CA ARG A 364 7.62 0.82 -4.67
C ARG A 364 6.62 1.96 -4.51
N ALA A 365 5.44 1.79 -5.09
CA ALA A 365 4.39 2.79 -4.98
C ALA A 365 3.06 2.12 -4.63
N ARG A 366 2.24 2.84 -3.89
CA ARG A 366 0.84 2.53 -3.60
C ARG A 366 -0.03 3.49 -4.39
N TYR A 367 -1.04 2.99 -5.05
CA TYR A 367 -1.95 3.76 -5.91
C TYR A 367 -3.33 3.82 -5.29
N ASP A 368 -4.00 4.96 -5.40
CA ASP A 368 -5.37 5.11 -4.88
C ASP A 368 -6.33 4.18 -5.60
N ALA A 369 -7.05 3.36 -4.83
CA ALA A 369 -7.92 2.35 -5.41
C ALA A 369 -9.12 2.99 -6.12
N GLU A 370 -9.64 4.12 -5.62
CA GLU A 370 -10.74 4.84 -6.25
C GLU A 370 -10.29 5.44 -7.58
N ASP A 371 -9.10 6.05 -7.64
CA ASP A 371 -8.55 6.59 -8.88
C ASP A 371 -8.31 5.48 -9.93
N VAL A 372 -7.75 4.35 -9.50
CA VAL A 372 -7.49 3.19 -10.38
C VAL A 372 -8.80 2.57 -10.89
N ASP A 373 -9.79 2.37 -10.01
CA ASP A 373 -11.10 1.83 -10.40
C ASP A 373 -11.87 2.81 -11.30
N ALA A 374 -11.83 4.11 -11.02
CA ALA A 374 -12.44 5.14 -11.87
C ALA A 374 -11.78 5.20 -13.25
N LEU A 375 -10.45 5.14 -13.33
CA LEU A 375 -9.74 5.08 -14.61
C LEU A 375 -10.10 3.81 -15.38
N ARG A 376 -10.22 2.66 -14.70
CA ARG A 376 -10.66 1.42 -15.34
C ARG A 376 -12.05 1.54 -15.94
N ALA A 377 -13.00 2.11 -15.21
CA ALA A 377 -14.37 2.33 -15.69
C ALA A 377 -14.39 3.21 -16.95
N ARG A 378 -13.60 4.30 -16.99
CA ARG A 378 -13.46 5.14 -18.18
C ARG A 378 -12.84 4.38 -19.37
N LEU A 379 -11.80 3.57 -19.13
CA LEU A 379 -11.21 2.74 -20.19
C LEU A 379 -12.19 1.74 -20.79
N ASP A 380 -13.13 1.21 -20.00
CA ASP A 380 -14.17 0.29 -20.49
C ASP A 380 -15.30 1.02 -21.25
N GLY A 381 -15.59 2.27 -20.84
CA GLY A 381 -16.57 3.15 -21.48
C GLY A 381 -16.11 3.82 -22.79
N THR A 382 -14.85 3.64 -23.19
CA THR A 382 -14.26 4.32 -24.35
C THR A 382 -13.98 3.37 -25.52
N MET A 383 -13.73 3.95 -26.70
CA MET A 383 -13.32 3.21 -27.89
C MET A 383 -12.37 4.00 -28.80
N PRO A 384 -11.50 3.30 -29.57
CA PRO A 384 -10.58 3.97 -30.48
C PRO A 384 -11.32 4.70 -31.61
N VAL A 385 -10.83 5.88 -31.99
CA VAL A 385 -11.38 6.71 -33.08
C VAL A 385 -11.56 5.90 -34.37
N GLY A 386 -10.58 5.06 -34.74
CA GLY A 386 -10.66 4.22 -35.94
C GLY A 386 -11.79 3.18 -35.89
N THR A 387 -12.12 2.64 -34.71
CA THR A 387 -13.26 1.73 -34.53
C THR A 387 -14.59 2.46 -34.70
N VAL A 388 -14.69 3.70 -34.20
CA VAL A 388 -15.86 4.57 -34.40
C VAL A 388 -16.05 4.87 -35.88
N ALA A 389 -14.98 5.29 -36.57
CA ALA A 389 -14.96 5.55 -38.01
C ALA A 389 -15.42 4.34 -38.82
N SER A 390 -14.90 3.15 -38.49
CA SER A 390 -15.31 1.89 -39.13
C SER A 390 -16.77 1.52 -38.88
N ARG A 391 -17.33 1.82 -37.69
CA ARG A 391 -18.73 1.50 -37.36
C ARG A 391 -19.74 2.41 -38.06
N LEU A 392 -19.35 3.65 -38.34
CA LEU A 392 -20.16 4.60 -39.10
C LEU A 392 -19.88 4.53 -40.62
N ASP A 393 -18.87 3.77 -41.03
CA ASP A 393 -18.31 3.70 -42.38
C ASP A 393 -17.93 5.09 -42.96
N VAL A 394 -17.28 5.90 -42.11
CA VAL A 394 -16.80 7.24 -42.46
C VAL A 394 -15.27 7.33 -42.29
N PRO A 395 -14.60 8.26 -42.98
CA PRO A 395 -13.18 8.55 -42.76
C PRO A 395 -12.86 8.99 -41.32
N VAL A 396 -11.62 8.80 -40.86
CA VAL A 396 -11.22 9.17 -39.50
C VAL A 396 -11.37 10.68 -39.22
N TYR A 397 -11.09 11.53 -40.22
CA TYR A 397 -11.27 12.98 -40.08
C TYR A 397 -12.74 13.38 -39.87
N ALA A 398 -13.70 12.56 -40.30
CA ALA A 398 -15.13 12.79 -40.10
C ALA A 398 -15.51 12.71 -38.62
N ILE A 399 -14.83 11.85 -37.85
CA ILE A 399 -15.05 11.74 -36.40
C ILE A 399 -14.70 13.05 -35.70
N GLY A 400 -13.66 13.75 -36.17
CA GLY A 400 -13.29 15.07 -35.65
C GLY A 400 -14.34 16.15 -35.95
N GLN A 401 -15.01 16.07 -37.11
CA GLN A 401 -16.12 16.96 -37.44
C GLN A 401 -17.37 16.66 -36.59
N LEU A 402 -17.68 15.38 -36.37
CA LEU A 402 -18.80 14.96 -35.52
C LEU A 402 -18.57 15.30 -34.04
N ALA A 403 -17.33 15.27 -33.57
CA ALA A 403 -16.97 15.74 -32.25
C ALA A 403 -17.14 17.26 -32.09
N ARG A 404 -16.79 18.05 -33.12
CA ARG A 404 -17.04 19.51 -33.14
C ARG A 404 -18.51 19.88 -33.16
N ALA A 405 -19.34 19.04 -33.77
CA ALA A 405 -20.79 19.21 -33.78
C ALA A 405 -21.46 18.68 -32.49
N ASP A 406 -20.70 18.39 -31.43
CA ASP A 406 -21.17 17.80 -30.16
C ASP A 406 -21.97 16.48 -30.33
N ARG A 407 -21.77 15.77 -31.44
CA ARG A 407 -22.41 14.46 -31.69
C ARG A 407 -21.60 13.31 -31.16
N LEU A 408 -20.29 13.49 -30.97
CA LEU A 408 -19.39 12.53 -30.36
C LEU A 408 -18.57 13.20 -29.26
N VAL A 409 -18.43 12.54 -28.11
CA VAL A 409 -17.66 13.08 -26.98
C VAL A 409 -16.27 12.46 -27.00
N VAL A 410 -15.24 13.32 -27.02
CA VAL A 410 -13.84 12.90 -26.90
C VAL A 410 -13.51 12.76 -25.42
N GLU A 411 -12.96 11.61 -25.01
CA GLU A 411 -12.52 11.44 -23.62
C GLU A 411 -11.26 12.28 -23.36
N GLU A 412 -11.34 13.13 -22.34
CA GLU A 412 -10.28 14.08 -21.98
C GLU A 412 -9.43 13.65 -20.78
N ALA A 413 -9.82 12.57 -20.08
CA ALA A 413 -9.03 12.05 -18.97
C ALA A 413 -7.58 11.78 -19.38
N VAL A 414 -6.65 12.44 -18.67
CA VAL A 414 -5.20 12.29 -18.88
C VAL A 414 -4.80 10.81 -18.85
N GLY A 415 -5.36 10.04 -17.91
CA GLY A 415 -5.07 8.61 -17.79
C GLY A 415 -5.46 7.78 -19.01
N VAL A 416 -6.61 8.09 -19.64
CA VAL A 416 -7.03 7.39 -20.86
C VAL A 416 -6.14 7.77 -22.03
N SER A 417 -5.83 9.07 -22.16
CA SER A 417 -4.94 9.57 -23.22
C SER A 417 -3.53 8.99 -23.12
N VAL A 418 -2.99 8.82 -21.91
CA VAL A 418 -1.66 8.23 -21.68
C VAL A 418 -1.62 6.76 -22.09
N LEU A 419 -2.68 5.99 -21.80
CA LEU A 419 -2.69 4.54 -22.02
C LEU A 419 -3.08 4.14 -23.44
N ARG A 420 -4.05 4.84 -24.04
CA ARG A 420 -4.69 4.45 -25.31
C ARG A 420 -4.72 5.58 -26.35
N GLY A 421 -4.15 6.75 -26.05
CA GLY A 421 -4.28 7.93 -26.90
C GLY A 421 -5.71 8.48 -26.90
N ARG A 422 -6.07 9.23 -27.94
CA ARG A 422 -7.42 9.81 -28.07
C ARG A 422 -8.47 8.71 -28.27
N GLN A 423 -9.54 8.79 -27.48
CA GLN A 423 -10.66 7.84 -27.52
C GLN A 423 -11.98 8.62 -27.57
N ILE A 424 -13.04 7.95 -28.03
CA ILE A 424 -14.41 8.46 -28.03
C ILE A 424 -15.22 7.70 -26.99
N GLU A 425 -16.15 8.37 -26.32
CA GLU A 425 -17.10 7.70 -25.44
C GLU A 425 -18.02 6.78 -26.24
N ARG A 426 -18.12 5.51 -25.80
CA ARG A 426 -19.01 4.53 -26.44
C ARG A 426 -20.48 4.95 -26.37
N SER A 427 -20.87 5.58 -25.26
CA SER A 427 -22.22 6.12 -25.06
C SER A 427 -22.58 7.16 -26.11
N SER A 428 -21.67 8.07 -26.47
CA SER A 428 -21.95 9.10 -27.49
C SER A 428 -22.15 8.50 -28.88
N LEU A 429 -21.37 7.47 -29.24
CA LEU A 429 -21.60 6.75 -30.51
C LEU A 429 -22.96 6.06 -30.51
N ASN A 430 -23.31 5.34 -29.45
CA ASN A 430 -24.60 4.66 -29.36
C ASN A 430 -25.78 5.64 -29.45
N ARG A 431 -25.67 6.82 -28.80
CA ARG A 431 -26.66 7.89 -28.92
C ARG A 431 -26.78 8.40 -30.35
N LEU A 432 -25.66 8.63 -31.04
CA LEU A 432 -25.66 9.08 -32.42
C LEU A 432 -26.29 8.03 -33.36
N GLN A 433 -25.93 6.75 -33.21
CA GLN A 433 -26.51 5.67 -34.01
C GLN A 433 -28.03 5.55 -33.79
N ALA A 434 -28.49 5.63 -32.53
CA ALA A 434 -29.90 5.62 -32.20
C ALA A 434 -30.65 6.83 -32.81
N ALA A 435 -30.04 8.03 -32.74
CA ALA A 435 -30.61 9.24 -33.32
C ALA A 435 -30.71 9.15 -34.85
N LEU A 436 -29.68 8.64 -35.52
CA LEU A 436 -29.70 8.39 -36.96
C LEU A 436 -30.77 7.36 -37.33
N GLN A 437 -30.88 6.27 -36.57
CA GLN A 437 -31.87 5.23 -36.86
C GLN A 437 -33.30 5.73 -36.66
N ALA A 438 -33.54 6.58 -35.65
CA ALA A 438 -34.83 7.20 -35.40
C ALA A 438 -35.21 8.26 -36.45
N ALA A 439 -34.23 8.99 -36.98
CA ALA A 439 -34.45 10.00 -38.02
C ALA A 439 -34.61 9.40 -39.43
N ALA A 440 -34.15 8.16 -39.64
CA ALA A 440 -34.21 7.52 -40.96
C ALA A 440 -35.64 7.19 -41.36
N SER A 441 -35.97 7.45 -42.63
CA SER A 441 -37.30 7.16 -43.16
C SER A 441 -37.50 5.64 -43.30
N SER A 442 -38.61 5.13 -42.76
CA SER A 442 -38.98 3.70 -42.79
C SER A 442 -39.66 3.26 -44.09
N THR A 443 -39.95 4.19 -44.99
CA THR A 443 -40.55 3.92 -46.30
C THR A 443 -39.54 3.33 -47.28
N ARG A 444 -40.02 2.68 -48.35
CA ARG A 444 -39.15 2.15 -49.41
C ARG A 444 -38.36 3.29 -50.06
N VAL A 445 -37.06 3.08 -50.28
CA VAL A 445 -36.17 4.07 -50.90
C VAL A 445 -36.73 4.52 -52.26
N PRO A 446 -37.02 5.82 -52.46
CA PRO A 446 -37.48 6.34 -53.74
C PRO A 446 -36.43 6.20 -54.85
N SER A 447 -36.85 6.05 -56.10
CA SER A 447 -35.96 5.79 -57.24
C SER A 447 -35.02 6.95 -57.59
N ASP A 448 -35.35 8.16 -57.14
CA ASP A 448 -34.63 9.40 -57.36
C ASP A 448 -33.58 9.72 -56.28
N TYR A 449 -33.53 8.93 -55.21
CA TYR A 449 -32.53 9.10 -54.16
C TYR A 449 -31.15 8.61 -54.62
N VAL A 450 -30.10 9.26 -54.13
CA VAL A 450 -28.71 8.87 -54.42
C VAL A 450 -27.96 8.59 -53.12
N LYS A 451 -26.98 7.69 -53.20
CA LYS A 451 -26.11 7.42 -52.06
C LYS A 451 -25.20 8.61 -51.74
N LEU A 452 -24.98 8.89 -50.46
CA LEU A 452 -24.07 9.94 -49.99
C LEU A 452 -22.67 9.80 -50.58
N ARG A 453 -22.14 8.59 -50.75
CA ARG A 453 -20.84 8.37 -51.44
C ARG A 453 -20.80 8.94 -52.86
N LYS A 454 -21.89 8.81 -53.62
CA LYS A 454 -21.98 9.27 -55.01
C LYS A 454 -22.09 10.80 -55.04
N LEU A 455 -22.79 11.36 -54.07
CA LEU A 455 -22.86 12.80 -53.87
C LEU A 455 -21.50 13.39 -53.49
N PHE A 456 -20.81 12.80 -52.51
CA PHE A 456 -19.51 13.27 -52.05
C PHE A 456 -18.41 13.11 -53.09
N ALA A 457 -18.52 12.13 -54.00
CA ALA A 457 -17.61 12.02 -55.13
C ALA A 457 -17.57 13.29 -56.01
N ARG A 458 -18.63 14.13 -55.97
CA ARG A 458 -18.73 15.39 -56.74
C ARG A 458 -17.98 16.56 -56.13
N ARG A 459 -17.50 16.46 -54.89
CA ARG A 459 -16.74 17.52 -54.23
C ARG A 459 -15.24 17.21 -54.26
N ALA A 460 -14.41 18.19 -53.93
CA ALA A 460 -13.03 17.98 -53.51
C ALA A 460 -12.84 18.22 -52.01
N GLY A 461 -11.73 17.72 -51.46
CA GLY A 461 -11.33 17.95 -50.08
C GLY A 461 -12.05 17.06 -49.06
N GLU A 462 -11.80 17.33 -47.78
CA GLU A 462 -12.49 16.66 -46.66
C GLU A 462 -14.01 16.82 -46.81
N ARG A 463 -14.75 15.71 -46.81
CA ARG A 463 -16.21 15.75 -46.94
C ARG A 463 -16.82 16.35 -45.67
N PRO A 464 -17.90 17.15 -45.78
CA PRO A 464 -18.54 17.80 -44.64
C PRO A 464 -19.50 16.83 -43.93
N TRP A 465 -18.96 15.76 -43.38
CA TRP A 465 -19.72 14.76 -42.64
C TRP A 465 -20.45 15.36 -41.45
N GLY A 466 -19.83 16.28 -40.71
CA GLY A 466 -20.47 16.96 -39.57
C GLY A 466 -21.75 17.70 -39.99
N PRO A 467 -21.67 18.71 -40.87
CA PRO A 467 -22.85 19.42 -41.35
C PRO A 467 -23.92 18.54 -42.00
N VAL A 468 -23.52 17.50 -42.74
CA VAL A 468 -24.49 16.57 -43.37
C VAL A 468 -25.23 15.76 -42.32
N VAL A 469 -24.55 15.28 -41.29
CA VAL A 469 -25.20 14.56 -40.18
C VAL A 469 -26.13 15.50 -39.40
N GLU A 470 -25.78 16.77 -39.20
CA GLU A 470 -26.70 17.76 -38.61
C GLU A 470 -27.98 17.93 -39.42
N LEU A 471 -27.85 18.11 -40.73
CA LEU A 471 -28.99 18.28 -41.65
C LEU A 471 -29.89 17.05 -41.69
N VAL A 472 -29.29 15.88 -41.52
CA VAL A 472 -30.02 14.61 -41.46
C VAL A 472 -30.76 14.50 -40.12
N LEU A 473 -30.10 14.79 -39.01
CA LEU A 473 -30.69 14.68 -37.67
C LEU A 473 -31.76 15.74 -37.39
N ASN A 474 -31.66 16.93 -37.99
CA ASN A 474 -32.65 18.00 -37.84
C ASN A 474 -33.83 17.90 -38.82
N GLY A 475 -33.87 16.85 -39.66
CA GLY A 475 -34.94 16.57 -40.61
C GLY A 475 -34.91 17.44 -41.89
N SER A 476 -33.89 18.28 -42.08
CA SER A 476 -33.76 19.12 -43.28
C SER A 476 -33.35 18.33 -44.53
N LEU A 477 -32.67 17.19 -44.35
CA LEU A 477 -32.28 16.26 -45.40
C LEU A 477 -32.92 14.88 -45.16
N PRO A 478 -34.04 14.58 -45.82
CA PRO A 478 -34.63 13.24 -45.77
C PRO A 478 -33.63 12.18 -46.26
N PHE A 479 -33.57 11.06 -45.53
CA PHE A 479 -32.63 9.99 -45.81
C PHE A 479 -33.15 8.61 -45.42
N HIS A 480 -32.56 7.59 -46.04
CA HIS A 480 -32.74 6.19 -45.68
C HIS A 480 -31.39 5.54 -45.37
N LEU A 481 -31.33 4.80 -44.28
CA LEU A 481 -30.15 4.03 -43.89
C LEU A 481 -30.15 2.67 -44.57
N SER A 482 -28.95 2.18 -44.85
CA SER A 482 -28.74 0.78 -45.24
C SER A 482 -28.76 -0.13 -44.01
N GLU A 483 -28.98 -1.43 -44.21
CA GLU A 483 -28.97 -2.44 -43.12
C GLU A 483 -27.66 -2.44 -42.31
N SER A 484 -26.55 -2.00 -42.90
CA SER A 484 -25.23 -1.96 -42.27
C SER A 484 -24.96 -0.70 -41.44
N MET A 485 -25.91 0.23 -41.32
CA MET A 485 -25.72 1.55 -40.68
C MET A 485 -24.59 2.40 -41.30
N SER A 486 -24.16 2.08 -42.52
CA SER A 486 -23.14 2.85 -43.25
C SER A 486 -23.71 4.20 -43.65
N LEU A 487 -23.11 5.28 -43.14
CA LEU A 487 -23.45 6.64 -43.56
C LEU A 487 -23.04 6.90 -45.01
N ARG A 488 -21.96 6.27 -45.48
CA ARG A 488 -21.50 6.39 -46.86
C ARG A 488 -22.50 5.79 -47.87
N ASP A 489 -23.17 4.72 -47.48
CA ASP A 489 -24.20 4.08 -48.30
C ASP A 489 -25.64 4.55 -48.00
N ALA A 490 -25.82 5.55 -47.13
CA ALA A 490 -27.13 6.15 -46.88
C ALA A 490 -27.66 6.88 -48.12
N TRP A 491 -28.96 6.73 -48.37
CA TRP A 491 -29.66 7.32 -49.52
C TRP A 491 -30.26 8.66 -49.13
N VAL A 492 -30.05 9.69 -49.94
CA VAL A 492 -30.56 11.05 -49.70
C VAL A 492 -31.20 11.62 -50.96
N ASP A 493 -32.14 12.56 -50.80
CA ASP A 493 -32.72 13.31 -51.93
C ASP A 493 -31.70 14.31 -52.48
N PRO A 494 -31.17 14.12 -53.70
CA PRO A 494 -30.19 15.02 -54.29
C PRO A 494 -30.73 16.44 -54.52
N ARG A 495 -32.05 16.66 -54.62
CA ARG A 495 -32.65 17.97 -54.92
C ARG A 495 -32.60 18.94 -53.75
N ARG A 496 -32.43 18.43 -52.53
CA ARG A 496 -32.37 19.23 -51.29
C ARG A 496 -30.97 19.77 -51.00
N LEU A 497 -29.95 19.25 -51.67
CA LEU A 497 -28.55 19.56 -51.42
C LEU A 497 -27.99 20.81 -52.14
N PRO A 498 -28.32 21.12 -53.41
CA PRO A 498 -27.88 22.35 -54.08
C PRO A 498 -28.34 23.65 -53.39
N ARG A 499 -29.41 23.56 -52.58
CA ARG A 499 -29.93 24.69 -51.79
C ARG A 499 -29.21 24.88 -50.45
N LEU A 500 -28.41 23.90 -50.04
CA LEU A 500 -27.65 23.93 -48.81
C LEU A 500 -26.22 24.32 -49.16
N ARG A 501 -25.88 25.60 -48.99
CA ARG A 501 -24.48 26.04 -48.88
C ARG A 501 -23.91 25.35 -47.65
N ILE A 502 -23.51 24.08 -47.77
CA ILE A 502 -22.88 23.35 -46.69
C ILE A 502 -21.52 24.02 -46.49
N PRO A 503 -21.34 24.79 -45.39
CA PRO A 503 -20.08 25.48 -45.16
C PRO A 503 -18.97 24.44 -45.03
N PHE A 504 -17.77 24.80 -45.48
CA PHE A 504 -16.61 24.01 -45.11
C PHE A 504 -16.48 24.07 -43.59
N PRO A 505 -16.16 22.94 -42.94
CA PRO A 505 -16.05 22.92 -41.50
C PRO A 505 -14.98 23.93 -41.03
N ASP A 506 -15.24 24.69 -39.96
CA ASP A 506 -14.23 25.50 -39.26
C ASP A 506 -13.15 24.55 -38.71
N MET A 507 -11.89 24.86 -39.02
CA MET A 507 -10.74 23.96 -38.85
C MET A 507 -9.75 24.38 -37.77
N SER A 508 -9.97 25.53 -37.13
CA SER A 508 -9.09 26.09 -36.10
C SER A 508 -9.00 25.22 -34.82
N SER A 509 -9.99 24.35 -34.58
CA SER A 509 -10.12 23.55 -33.35
C SER A 509 -10.46 22.07 -33.61
N ASP A 510 -9.58 21.30 -34.27
CA ASP A 510 -9.80 19.84 -34.38
C ASP A 510 -9.66 19.16 -32.99
N PRO A 511 -10.75 18.66 -32.37
CA PRO A 511 -10.70 18.10 -31.01
C PRO A 511 -9.87 16.82 -30.93
N LEU A 512 -9.68 16.15 -32.07
CA LEU A 512 -8.82 14.97 -32.18
C LEU A 512 -7.36 15.31 -32.48
N ARG A 513 -7.06 16.56 -32.87
CA ARG A 513 -5.73 17.04 -33.28
C ARG A 513 -5.06 16.10 -34.30
N LEU A 514 -5.80 15.65 -35.30
CA LEU A 514 -5.29 14.70 -36.31
C LEU A 514 -4.30 15.40 -37.24
N GLN A 515 -3.02 15.11 -37.06
CA GLN A 515 -1.94 15.59 -37.95
C GLN A 515 -1.78 14.70 -39.19
N HIS A 516 -2.13 13.42 -39.10
CA HIS A 516 -1.94 12.46 -40.17
C HIS A 516 -3.22 11.67 -40.44
N VAL A 517 -3.39 11.26 -41.70
CA VAL A 517 -4.52 10.42 -42.15
C VAL A 517 -4.01 9.16 -42.87
N SER A 518 -4.87 8.14 -42.97
CA SER A 518 -4.53 6.91 -43.69
C SER A 518 -4.53 7.14 -45.21
N LEU A 519 -3.85 6.27 -45.98
CA LEU A 519 -3.93 6.28 -47.44
C LEU A 519 -5.37 6.13 -47.97
N ARG A 520 -6.24 5.40 -47.25
CA ARG A 520 -7.66 5.26 -47.61
C ARG A 520 -8.43 6.57 -47.41
N ASP A 521 -8.15 7.29 -46.32
CA ASP A 521 -8.74 8.61 -46.10
C ASP A 521 -8.18 9.62 -47.12
N ALA A 522 -6.90 9.52 -47.49
CA ALA A 522 -6.30 10.35 -48.52
C ALA A 522 -6.95 10.13 -49.90
N GLN A 523 -7.28 8.88 -50.23
CA GLN A 523 -8.04 8.55 -51.44
C GLN A 523 -9.42 9.26 -51.44
N ASP A 524 -10.09 9.29 -50.29
CA ASP A 524 -11.40 9.93 -50.13
C ASP A 524 -11.34 11.45 -50.32
N VAL A 525 -10.30 12.09 -49.74
CA VAL A 525 -10.03 13.54 -49.84
C VAL A 525 -9.67 13.96 -51.27
N LEU A 526 -8.82 13.18 -51.95
CA LEU A 526 -8.43 13.48 -53.34
C LEU A 526 -9.47 13.03 -54.38
N GLY A 527 -10.45 12.20 -53.98
CA GLY A 527 -11.48 11.67 -54.89
C GLY A 527 -10.92 10.74 -55.97
N THR A 528 -9.83 10.02 -55.71
CA THR A 528 -9.11 9.21 -56.71
C THR A 528 -9.19 7.70 -56.46
N ARG A 529 -8.56 6.91 -57.34
CA ARG A 529 -8.30 5.49 -57.09
C ARG A 529 -6.96 5.34 -56.37
N PHE A 530 -6.83 4.27 -55.59
CA PHE A 530 -5.65 3.98 -54.77
C PHE A 530 -4.30 4.16 -55.52
N ALA A 531 -4.15 3.59 -56.73
CA ALA A 531 -2.92 3.71 -57.51
C ALA A 531 -2.57 5.18 -57.86
N THR A 532 -3.58 5.98 -58.20
CA THR A 532 -3.42 7.41 -58.48
C THR A 532 -3.10 8.19 -57.21
N THR A 533 -3.70 7.83 -56.08
CA THR A 533 -3.38 8.40 -54.76
C THR A 533 -1.92 8.17 -54.40
N VAL A 534 -1.44 6.93 -54.54
CA VAL A 534 -0.04 6.57 -54.25
C VAL A 534 0.93 7.32 -55.17
N HIS A 535 0.62 7.41 -56.47
CA HIS A 535 1.44 8.16 -57.42
C HIS A 535 1.48 9.66 -57.09
N ALA A 536 0.34 10.27 -56.77
CA ALA A 536 0.25 11.68 -56.41
C ALA A 536 1.03 12.03 -55.13
N LEU A 537 1.09 11.09 -54.19
CA LEU A 537 1.79 11.20 -52.92
C LEU A 537 3.24 10.70 -52.95
N GLY A 538 3.72 10.20 -54.09
CA GLY A 538 5.06 9.62 -54.25
C GLY A 538 6.20 10.64 -54.43
N GLY A 539 5.90 11.94 -54.47
CA GLY A 539 6.90 13.00 -54.58
C GLY A 539 7.60 13.32 -53.25
N HIS A 540 8.84 13.84 -53.31
CA HIS A 540 9.73 14.11 -52.17
C HIS A 540 9.18 15.06 -51.07
N GLU A 541 8.04 15.73 -51.27
CA GLU A 541 7.42 16.64 -50.31
C GLU A 541 6.51 15.96 -49.27
N PHE A 542 6.02 14.76 -49.54
CA PHE A 542 5.17 14.04 -48.58
C PHE A 542 6.01 13.15 -47.69
N VAL A 543 6.18 13.56 -46.44
CA VAL A 543 6.76 12.68 -45.41
C VAL A 543 5.75 11.57 -45.11
N GLN A 544 5.90 10.43 -45.79
CA GLN A 544 5.19 9.22 -45.43
C GLN A 544 5.79 8.69 -44.13
N SER A 545 5.14 8.96 -43.00
CA SER A 545 5.56 8.44 -41.72
C SER A 545 5.01 7.03 -41.53
N ARG A 546 5.87 6.07 -41.17
CA ARG A 546 5.42 4.74 -40.76
C ARG A 546 4.79 4.83 -39.37
N GLY A 547 3.46 4.77 -39.31
CA GLY A 547 2.70 4.81 -38.06
C GLY A 547 1.85 3.56 -37.88
N GLY A 548 2.44 2.49 -37.34
CA GLY A 548 1.77 1.20 -37.14
C GLY A 548 1.75 0.34 -38.41
N ARG A 549 0.61 -0.33 -38.70
CA ARG A 549 0.44 -1.27 -39.83
C ARG A 549 0.18 -0.59 -41.19
N GLY A 550 0.67 0.62 -41.44
CA GLY A 550 0.51 1.27 -42.75
C GLY A 550 1.10 2.68 -42.85
N ASP A 551 1.23 3.14 -44.08
CA ASP A 551 1.74 4.47 -44.41
C ASP A 551 0.70 5.55 -44.07
N ARG A 552 1.19 6.62 -43.42
CA ARG A 552 0.38 7.78 -43.05
C ARG A 552 0.81 8.99 -43.84
N VAL A 553 -0.16 9.85 -44.16
CA VAL A 553 0.04 11.06 -44.95
C VAL A 553 -0.23 12.27 -44.06
N ASP A 554 0.64 13.26 -44.10
CA ASP A 554 0.40 14.54 -43.43
C ASP A 554 -0.90 15.17 -43.94
N ARG A 555 -1.79 15.52 -43.02
CA ARG A 555 -3.12 16.02 -43.33
C ARG A 555 -3.08 17.42 -43.92
N GLY A 556 -2.14 18.27 -43.49
CA GLY A 556 -1.97 19.62 -44.01
C GLY A 556 -1.51 19.60 -45.46
N ALA A 557 -0.45 18.86 -45.76
CA ALA A 557 0.08 18.68 -47.11
C ALA A 557 -0.97 18.07 -48.05
N LEU A 558 -1.76 17.09 -47.57
CA LEU A 558 -2.84 16.49 -48.35
C LEU A 558 -3.92 17.52 -48.73
N ARG A 559 -4.25 18.45 -47.83
CA ARG A 559 -5.19 19.54 -48.12
C ARG A 559 -4.63 20.52 -49.12
N SER A 560 -3.37 20.94 -48.98
CA SER A 560 -2.69 21.81 -49.94
C SER A 560 -2.68 21.19 -51.33
N LEU A 561 -2.47 19.86 -51.42
CA LEU A 561 -2.57 19.14 -52.69
C LEU A 561 -3.99 19.14 -53.26
N ALA A 562 -5.01 18.86 -52.44
CA ALA A 562 -6.40 18.91 -52.88
C ALA A 562 -6.82 20.31 -53.36
N ALA A 563 -6.24 21.38 -52.78
CA ALA A 563 -6.49 22.77 -53.17
C ALA A 563 -5.78 23.17 -54.47
N THR A 564 -4.68 22.52 -54.83
CA THR A 564 -3.87 22.88 -56.02
C THR A 564 -4.09 21.94 -57.21
N VAL A 565 -4.52 20.71 -56.95
CA VAL A 565 -4.68 19.65 -57.95
C VAL A 565 -6.10 19.10 -57.90
N ALA A 566 -6.72 18.96 -59.07
CA ALA A 566 -7.97 18.21 -59.22
C ALA A 566 -7.73 16.97 -60.08
N PHE A 567 -8.41 15.88 -59.73
CA PHE A 567 -8.22 14.59 -60.37
C PHE A 567 -9.42 14.19 -61.22
N LEU A 568 -9.22 13.22 -62.12
CA LEU A 568 -10.22 12.78 -63.09
C LEU A 568 -11.57 12.43 -62.45
N GLY A 569 -11.55 11.78 -61.27
CA GLY A 569 -12.77 11.37 -60.57
C GLY A 569 -13.66 12.54 -60.18
N GLU A 570 -13.04 13.64 -59.74
CA GLU A 570 -13.73 14.87 -59.38
C GLU A 570 -14.33 15.57 -60.60
N VAL A 571 -13.54 15.76 -61.67
CA VAL A 571 -14.00 16.40 -62.92
C VAL A 571 -15.16 15.60 -63.53
N ALA A 572 -15.03 14.27 -63.59
CA ALA A 572 -16.08 13.40 -64.09
C ALA A 572 -17.35 13.47 -63.23
N ALA A 573 -17.20 13.49 -61.90
CA ALA A 573 -18.34 13.54 -60.99
C ALA A 573 -19.06 14.89 -61.02
N ARG A 574 -18.33 16.01 -61.12
CA ARG A 574 -18.88 17.37 -61.17
C ARG A 574 -19.67 17.65 -62.45
N ASN A 575 -19.20 17.13 -63.57
CA ASN A 575 -19.81 17.35 -64.89
C ASN A 575 -20.78 16.24 -65.32
N GLU A 576 -20.99 15.23 -64.45
CA GLU A 576 -21.79 14.03 -64.74
C GLU A 576 -21.30 13.27 -65.99
N TRP A 577 -20.00 13.33 -66.25
CA TRP A 577 -19.36 12.68 -67.38
C TRP A 577 -18.94 11.25 -67.08
N ALA A 578 -18.99 10.39 -68.10
CA ALA A 578 -18.27 9.13 -68.05
C ALA A 578 -16.77 9.41 -67.94
N ALA A 579 -16.04 8.66 -67.11
CA ALA A 579 -14.62 8.90 -66.85
C ALA A 579 -13.76 8.93 -68.13
N GLY A 580 -14.08 8.10 -69.13
CA GLY A 580 -13.40 8.11 -70.43
C GLY A 580 -13.65 9.38 -71.25
N TYR A 581 -14.85 9.94 -71.17
CA TYR A 581 -15.18 11.22 -71.83
C TYR A 581 -14.46 12.39 -71.15
N ALA A 582 -14.48 12.43 -69.80
CA ALA A 582 -13.75 13.44 -69.04
C ALA A 582 -12.24 13.40 -69.35
N LEU A 583 -11.66 12.21 -69.44
CA LEU A 583 -10.25 12.06 -69.80
C LEU A 583 -9.97 12.59 -71.22
N ALA A 584 -10.83 12.26 -72.20
CA ALA A 584 -10.67 12.73 -73.57
C ALA A 584 -10.77 14.26 -73.69
N VAL A 585 -11.71 14.89 -72.96
CA VAL A 585 -11.85 16.35 -72.90
C VAL A 585 -10.60 16.98 -72.29
N LEU A 586 -10.14 16.47 -71.15
CA LEU A 586 -8.97 17.00 -70.46
C LEU A 586 -7.68 16.80 -71.26
N SER A 587 -7.47 15.65 -71.91
CA SER A 587 -6.29 15.42 -72.74
C SER A 587 -6.24 16.31 -73.99
N ARG A 588 -7.38 16.72 -74.54
CA ARG A 588 -7.46 17.64 -75.70
C ARG A 588 -7.40 19.12 -75.31
N SER A 589 -7.57 19.42 -74.03
CA SER A 589 -7.70 20.79 -73.52
C SER A 589 -6.38 21.56 -73.38
N GLY A 590 -5.23 20.87 -73.47
CA GLY A 590 -3.89 21.44 -73.29
C GLY A 590 -3.60 21.89 -71.85
N LEU A 591 -4.42 21.50 -70.88
CA LEU A 591 -4.29 21.93 -69.49
C LEU A 591 -3.04 21.33 -68.82
N PRO A 592 -2.32 22.12 -67.99
CA PRO A 592 -1.13 21.64 -67.29
C PRO A 592 -1.48 20.51 -66.32
N THR A 593 -0.80 19.37 -66.48
CA THR A 593 -0.90 18.21 -65.60
C THR A 593 0.13 18.29 -64.47
N CYS A 594 -0.27 17.95 -63.25
CA CYS A 594 0.61 17.90 -62.09
C CYS A 594 0.25 16.70 -61.21
N ARG A 595 1.26 15.92 -60.80
CA ARG A 595 1.13 14.77 -59.86
C ARG A 595 0.01 13.78 -60.22
N GLY A 596 -0.17 13.50 -61.51
CA GLY A 596 -1.21 12.57 -62.00
C GLY A 596 -2.63 13.15 -62.04
N GLY A 597 -2.79 14.46 -61.80
CA GLY A 597 -4.02 15.23 -62.01
C GLY A 597 -3.75 16.48 -62.87
N TRP A 598 -4.65 17.47 -62.77
CA TRP A 598 -4.56 18.74 -63.49
C TRP A 598 -4.57 19.91 -62.50
N SER A 599 -3.97 21.03 -62.90
CA SER A 599 -4.02 22.28 -62.14
C SER A 599 -5.47 22.66 -61.82
N ARG A 600 -5.81 22.76 -60.53
CA ARG A 600 -7.15 23.16 -60.10
C ARG A 600 -7.49 24.55 -60.60
N GLN A 601 -6.54 25.50 -60.53
CA GLN A 601 -6.76 26.87 -60.99
C GLN A 601 -7.20 26.91 -62.46
N SER A 602 -6.50 26.18 -63.33
CA SER A 602 -6.83 26.15 -64.76
C SER A 602 -8.15 25.42 -65.06
N LEU A 603 -8.59 24.52 -64.18
CA LEU A 603 -9.91 23.89 -64.27
C LEU A 603 -11.03 24.78 -63.75
N LEU A 604 -10.76 25.61 -62.73
CA LEU A 604 -11.70 26.62 -62.22
C LEU A 604 -11.98 27.69 -63.27
N GLU A 605 -10.95 28.16 -63.97
CA GLU A 605 -11.08 29.11 -65.09
C GLU A 605 -11.97 28.59 -66.22
N ARG A 606 -12.17 27.27 -66.32
CA ARG A 606 -13.02 26.60 -67.30
C ARG A 606 -14.34 26.08 -66.74
N ASP A 607 -14.66 26.39 -65.48
CA ASP A 607 -15.85 25.91 -64.77
C ASP A 607 -15.99 24.38 -64.74
N LEU A 608 -14.86 23.66 -64.69
CA LEU A 608 -14.83 22.19 -64.73
C LEU A 608 -14.79 21.54 -63.34
N VAL A 609 -14.47 22.30 -62.29
CA VAL A 609 -14.39 21.86 -60.89
C VAL A 609 -14.86 22.97 -59.95
N ASP A 610 -15.18 22.63 -58.70
CA ASP A 610 -15.52 23.62 -57.67
C ASP A 610 -14.27 24.09 -56.90
N PRO A 611 -14.27 25.31 -56.34
CA PRO A 611 -13.17 25.76 -55.49
C PRO A 611 -13.11 24.95 -54.19
N VAL A 612 -11.90 24.67 -53.74
CA VAL A 612 -11.66 24.06 -52.41
C VAL A 612 -11.25 25.18 -51.48
N VAL A 613 -12.18 25.64 -50.64
CA VAL A 613 -11.92 26.67 -49.65
C VAL A 613 -11.72 25.98 -48.31
N TYR A 614 -10.49 25.99 -47.80
CA TYR A 614 -10.25 25.76 -46.39
C TYR A 614 -10.21 27.16 -45.77
N GLU A 615 -11.19 27.52 -44.93
CA GLU A 615 -11.11 28.78 -44.19
C GLU A 615 -9.94 28.66 -43.20
N GLU A 616 -8.83 29.32 -43.52
CA GLU A 616 -7.75 29.60 -42.58
C GLU A 616 -8.05 30.96 -41.95
N THR A 617 -8.36 30.96 -40.66
CA THR A 617 -8.30 32.16 -39.80
C THR A 617 -7.11 32.04 -38.87
#